data_AF-A0A3A4RYU0-F1
#
_entry.id   AF-A0A3A4RYU0-F1
#
_cell.length_a   1.000
_cell.length_b   1.000
_cell.length_c   1.000
_cell.angle_alpha   90.00
_cell.angle_beta   90.00
_cell.angle_gamma   90.00
#
_symmetry.space_group_name_H-M   'P 1'
#
loop_
_entity.id
_entity.type
_entity.pdbx_description
1 polymer ?
#
loop_
_entity_poly.entity_id
_entity_poly.type
_entity_poly.pdbx_seq_one_letter_code
_entity_poly.pdbx_strand_id
1 'polypeptide(L)'
;MSNGRFVLVSLMALALLALTAQLFIDFTTENIASACIVFVSSMAILLYLLWTPAIKTHPLSTFAIFGFCMTTQLGALLGQTALLTSLANNLRQPMETFATLAGFQAVAMLAHTGYRWLLNPPGREGQSPPRQLLDKLGLYRVPGTGALWLMGYVGMLAFLIGSAREGTFGKVLQGMTFLTWAPFLIPMYLLQLGERYCNARRQYPHLVFFAGLVVLLGLAANARSIIFSGFVSIALFALLMVLRNADPVSPKRVLRLGLLGLVLAALAIPVSDLATAMVVARKVRGSVSAVQMVTETFHYLGQPEALEGERQRVRDEALNKYDEFYLANPLLARLVETKFHDNSLYFVSLFSSSDSVRLAETTGDMLWSILPDPVLKALSVDVDKRDLKFSMGDYLSHLGQGGPLGGYRTGSMLAQGVALLGVGFAALYFLCCLLVFAVIDLLSYRPRGGPVLLSAMGMLMVWELFLNGITADSLHAWLGLVIRTLPQALFFFLLLAGVARFSGWLFSGSPSRGFRDRAPQPQR
;
A
#
# COMPACT_ATOMS: atom_id res chain seq x y z
N MET A 1 -28.98 7.71 4.25
CA MET A 1 -27.73 7.34 3.53
C MET A 1 -26.77 6.70 4.53
N SER A 2 -26.13 5.56 4.20
CA SER A 2 -25.14 4.92 5.09
C SER A 2 -23.78 5.64 5.02
N ASN A 3 -22.93 5.46 6.02
CA ASN A 3 -21.60 6.10 6.07
C ASN A 3 -20.75 5.77 4.83
N GLY A 4 -20.69 4.50 4.42
CA GLY A 4 -19.93 4.13 3.22
C GLY A 4 -20.48 4.77 1.94
N ARG A 5 -21.81 4.84 1.79
CA ARG A 5 -22.44 5.51 0.64
C ARG A 5 -22.14 7.02 0.61
N PHE A 6 -22.14 7.67 1.77
CA PHE A 6 -21.80 9.08 1.87
C PHE A 6 -20.36 9.36 1.45
N VAL A 7 -19.40 8.54 1.89
CA VAL A 7 -17.99 8.69 1.47
C VAL A 7 -17.86 8.54 -0.04
N LEU A 8 -18.47 7.50 -0.63
CA LEU A 8 -18.40 7.29 -2.09
C LEU A 8 -19.05 8.42 -2.88
N VAL A 9 -20.24 8.87 -2.49
CA VAL A 9 -20.93 9.99 -3.14
C VAL A 9 -20.14 11.29 -2.99
N SER A 10 -19.51 11.52 -1.83
CA SER A 10 -18.64 12.68 -1.62
C SER A 10 -17.42 12.65 -2.54
N LEU A 11 -16.77 11.48 -2.70
CA LEU A 11 -15.67 11.31 -3.65
C LEU A 11 -16.11 11.52 -5.10
N MET A 12 -17.29 11.05 -5.48
CA MET A 12 -17.85 11.29 -6.82
C MET A 12 -18.13 12.78 -7.07
N ALA A 13 -18.68 13.48 -6.07
CA ALA A 13 -18.91 14.92 -6.15
C ALA A 13 -17.58 15.70 -6.24
N LEU A 14 -16.58 15.32 -5.45
CA LEU A 14 -15.24 15.90 -5.53
C LEU A 14 -14.58 15.64 -6.89
N ALA A 15 -14.72 14.44 -7.45
CA ALA A 15 -14.20 14.12 -8.78
C ALA A 15 -14.87 14.97 -9.87
N LEU A 16 -16.19 15.21 -9.77
CA LEU A 16 -16.93 16.07 -10.69
C LEU A 16 -16.48 17.53 -10.57
N LEU A 17 -16.39 18.06 -9.34
CA LEU A 17 -15.87 19.40 -9.09
C LEU A 17 -14.44 19.55 -9.61
N ALA A 18 -13.60 18.52 -9.44
CA ALA A 18 -12.24 18.53 -9.90
C ALA A 18 -12.14 18.52 -11.42
N LEU A 19 -12.96 17.72 -12.12
CA LEU A 19 -13.07 17.77 -13.57
C LEU A 19 -13.46 19.18 -14.03
N THR A 20 -14.51 19.77 -13.45
CA THR A 20 -14.95 21.12 -13.81
C THR A 20 -13.85 22.14 -13.56
N ALA A 21 -13.15 22.09 -12.43
CA ALA A 21 -12.04 22.97 -12.12
C ALA A 21 -10.86 22.79 -13.09
N GLN A 22 -10.53 21.57 -13.50
CA GLN A 22 -9.46 21.31 -14.48
C GLN A 22 -9.72 21.98 -15.83
N LEU A 23 -10.99 22.06 -16.26
CA LEU A 23 -11.36 22.80 -17.48
C LEU A 23 -11.04 24.31 -17.38
N PHE A 24 -11.00 24.86 -16.17
CA PHE A 24 -10.64 26.27 -15.93
C PHE A 24 -9.15 26.48 -15.60
N ILE A 25 -8.48 25.47 -15.05
CA ILE A 25 -7.05 25.54 -14.70
C ILE A 25 -6.18 25.55 -15.96
N ASP A 26 -6.47 24.64 -16.90
CA ASP A 26 -5.73 24.53 -18.16
C ASP A 26 -6.64 24.00 -19.27
N PHE A 27 -6.88 24.85 -20.28
CA PHE A 27 -7.78 24.58 -21.40
C PHE A 27 -7.08 23.92 -22.59
N THR A 28 -5.97 23.21 -22.37
CA THR A 28 -5.32 22.39 -23.41
C THR A 28 -6.12 21.12 -23.69
N THR A 29 -6.13 20.67 -24.95
CA THR A 29 -6.80 19.44 -25.36
C THR A 29 -6.27 18.22 -24.58
N GLU A 30 -4.97 18.20 -24.31
CA GLU A 30 -4.30 17.14 -23.57
C GLU A 30 -4.77 17.06 -22.11
N ASN A 31 -4.87 18.20 -21.41
CA ASN A 31 -5.39 18.24 -20.05
C ASN A 31 -6.87 17.85 -19.99
N ILE A 32 -7.70 18.39 -20.89
CA ILE A 32 -9.14 18.09 -20.93
C ILE A 32 -9.38 16.61 -21.21
N ALA A 33 -8.72 16.04 -22.21
CA ALA A 33 -8.85 14.62 -22.56
C ALA A 33 -8.41 13.73 -21.39
N SER A 34 -7.25 14.04 -20.80
CA SER A 34 -6.73 13.34 -19.62
C SER A 34 -7.71 13.39 -18.45
N ALA A 35 -8.21 14.58 -18.10
CA ALA A 35 -9.17 14.77 -17.01
C ALA A 35 -10.48 14.01 -17.24
N CYS A 36 -10.99 13.98 -18.48
CA CYS A 36 -12.16 13.19 -18.85
C CYS A 36 -11.92 11.67 -18.70
N ILE A 37 -10.78 11.15 -19.18
CA ILE A 37 -10.42 9.73 -19.04
C ILE A 37 -10.34 9.35 -17.56
N VAL A 38 -9.63 10.16 -16.77
CA VAL A 38 -9.45 9.94 -15.33
C VAL A 38 -10.80 9.98 -14.61
N PHE A 39 -11.64 10.95 -14.93
CA PHE A 39 -12.98 11.08 -14.36
C PHE A 39 -13.85 9.86 -14.67
N VAL A 40 -13.93 9.44 -15.94
CA VAL A 40 -14.74 8.27 -16.35
C VAL A 40 -14.24 6.99 -15.68
N SER A 41 -12.93 6.75 -15.69
CA SER A 41 -12.30 5.58 -15.05
C SER A 41 -12.56 5.56 -13.53
N SER A 42 -12.38 6.71 -12.86
CA SER A 42 -12.61 6.84 -11.43
C SER A 42 -14.08 6.64 -11.07
N MET A 43 -14.98 7.24 -11.85
CA MET A 43 -16.43 7.12 -11.67
C MET A 43 -16.89 5.67 -11.84
N ALA A 44 -16.36 4.93 -12.82
CA ALA A 44 -16.67 3.52 -13.01
C ALA A 44 -16.36 2.67 -11.76
N ILE A 45 -15.20 2.87 -11.13
CA ILE A 45 -14.84 2.16 -9.88
C ILE A 45 -15.69 2.62 -8.69
N LEU A 46 -15.92 3.93 -8.54
CA LEU A 46 -16.76 4.44 -7.45
C LEU A 46 -18.20 3.93 -7.56
N LEU A 47 -18.77 3.89 -8.76
CA LEU A 47 -20.09 3.32 -9.04
C LEU A 47 -20.10 1.81 -8.80
N TYR A 48 -19.05 1.09 -9.20
CA TYR A 48 -18.91 -0.34 -8.90
C TYR A 48 -18.93 -0.62 -7.39
N LEU A 49 -18.23 0.19 -6.58
CA LEU A 49 -18.24 0.09 -5.12
C LEU A 49 -19.59 0.48 -4.51
N LEU A 50 -20.29 1.46 -5.11
CA LEU A 50 -21.57 1.98 -4.62
C LEU A 50 -22.74 1.02 -4.89
N TRP A 51 -22.79 0.46 -6.10
CA TRP A 51 -23.91 -0.34 -6.58
C TRP A 51 -23.77 -1.82 -6.26
N THR A 52 -22.55 -2.31 -6.06
CA THR A 52 -22.34 -3.73 -5.73
C THR A 52 -21.99 -3.93 -4.26
N PRO A 53 -22.31 -5.09 -3.64
CA PRO A 53 -21.92 -5.39 -2.26
C PRO A 53 -20.44 -5.83 -2.16
N ALA A 54 -19.57 -5.41 -3.07
CA ALA A 54 -18.17 -5.84 -3.18
C ALA A 54 -17.43 -5.67 -1.86
N ILE A 55 -17.40 -4.45 -1.34
CA ILE A 55 -16.66 -4.07 -0.12
C ILE A 55 -17.13 -4.84 1.12
N LYS A 56 -18.39 -5.32 1.13
CA LYS A 56 -18.96 -6.11 2.24
C LYS A 56 -18.66 -7.60 2.10
N THR A 57 -18.55 -8.09 0.87
CA THR A 57 -18.41 -9.52 0.56
C THR A 57 -16.94 -9.94 0.41
N HIS A 58 -16.13 -9.10 -0.21
CA HIS A 58 -14.72 -9.32 -0.57
C HIS A 58 -13.93 -8.04 -0.27
N PRO A 59 -13.79 -7.67 1.02
CA PRO A 59 -13.32 -6.36 1.42
C PRO A 59 -11.89 -6.04 0.95
N LEU A 60 -10.96 -6.99 1.01
CA LEU A 60 -9.55 -6.72 0.72
C LEU A 60 -9.27 -6.61 -0.78
N SER A 61 -9.79 -7.52 -1.60
CA SER A 61 -9.69 -7.43 -3.06
C SER A 61 -10.41 -6.21 -3.64
N THR A 62 -11.60 -5.86 -3.12
CA THR A 62 -12.28 -4.61 -3.48
C THR A 62 -11.44 -3.39 -3.10
N PHE A 63 -10.80 -3.43 -1.93
CA PHE A 63 -9.96 -2.33 -1.46
C PHE A 63 -8.67 -2.17 -2.27
N ALA A 64 -8.11 -3.26 -2.80
CA ALA A 64 -6.99 -3.21 -3.75
C ALA A 64 -7.36 -2.50 -5.06
N ILE A 65 -8.56 -2.76 -5.61
CA ILE A 65 -9.04 -2.06 -6.82
C ILE A 65 -9.30 -0.58 -6.53
N PHE A 66 -9.89 -0.29 -5.37
CA PHE A 66 -10.08 1.09 -4.93
C PHE A 66 -8.73 1.80 -4.72
N GLY A 67 -7.74 1.11 -4.15
CA GLY A 67 -6.39 1.62 -3.98
C GLY A 67 -5.69 1.91 -5.29
N PHE A 68 -5.78 1.01 -6.27
CA PHE A 68 -5.27 1.27 -7.62
C PHE A 68 -5.92 2.51 -8.26
N CYS A 69 -7.24 2.67 -8.16
CA CYS A 69 -7.94 3.87 -8.63
C CYS A 69 -7.47 5.14 -7.90
N MET A 70 -7.36 5.09 -6.57
CA MET A 70 -6.93 6.22 -5.75
C MET A 70 -5.49 6.65 -6.04
N THR A 71 -4.59 5.70 -6.27
CA THR A 71 -3.15 5.95 -6.42
C THR A 71 -2.77 6.35 -7.84
N THR A 72 -3.52 5.91 -8.86
CA THR A 72 -3.15 6.16 -10.26
C THR A 72 -4.02 7.19 -10.97
N GLN A 73 -5.29 7.33 -10.57
CA GLN A 73 -6.29 8.11 -11.29
C GLN A 73 -6.89 9.20 -10.39
N LEU A 74 -7.75 8.82 -9.44
CA LEU A 74 -8.53 9.76 -8.64
C LEU A 74 -7.64 10.65 -7.77
N GLY A 75 -6.55 10.12 -7.21
CA GLY A 75 -5.59 10.90 -6.44
C GLY A 75 -4.84 11.92 -7.27
N ALA A 76 -4.52 11.62 -8.53
CA ALA A 76 -3.91 12.58 -9.45
C ALA A 76 -4.88 13.72 -9.77
N LEU A 77 -6.13 13.40 -10.11
CA LEU A 77 -7.17 14.40 -10.39
C LEU A 77 -7.41 15.33 -9.20
N LEU A 78 -7.65 14.77 -8.02
CA LEU A 78 -7.90 15.58 -6.82
C LEU A 78 -6.65 16.35 -6.37
N GLY A 79 -5.47 15.71 -6.43
CA GLY A 79 -4.21 16.29 -5.99
C GLY A 79 -3.76 17.48 -6.84
N GLN A 80 -3.74 17.32 -8.18
CA GLN A 80 -3.35 18.41 -9.09
C GLN A 80 -4.36 19.56 -9.05
N THR A 81 -5.66 19.24 -9.01
CA THR A 81 -6.70 20.28 -8.91
C THR A 81 -6.60 21.07 -7.61
N ALA A 82 -6.35 20.40 -6.47
CA ALA A 82 -6.19 21.09 -5.19
C ALA A 82 -4.97 22.02 -5.16
N LEU A 83 -3.97 21.76 -6.00
CA LEU A 83 -2.78 22.59 -6.18
C LEU A 83 -2.93 23.63 -7.31
N LEU A 84 -4.11 23.71 -7.94
CA LEU A 84 -4.39 24.57 -9.09
C LEU A 84 -3.41 24.37 -10.25
N THR A 85 -2.96 23.12 -10.43
CA THR A 85 -2.05 22.72 -11.50
C THR A 85 -2.77 21.82 -12.50
N SER A 86 -2.37 21.92 -13.77
CA SER A 86 -2.89 21.07 -14.84
C SER A 86 -2.63 19.59 -14.52
N LEU A 87 -3.59 18.72 -14.83
CA LEU A 87 -3.45 17.27 -14.62
C LEU A 87 -2.30 16.68 -15.46
N ALA A 88 -2.09 17.25 -16.65
CA ALA A 88 -1.01 16.91 -17.56
C ALA A 88 0.36 17.45 -17.13
N ASN A 89 0.41 18.37 -16.17
CA ASN A 89 1.65 19.03 -15.77
C ASN A 89 2.69 18.03 -15.26
N ASN A 90 3.94 18.19 -15.70
CA ASN A 90 5.06 17.29 -15.39
C ASN A 90 4.86 15.83 -15.81
N LEU A 91 3.92 15.52 -16.71
CA LEU A 91 3.83 14.22 -17.37
C LEU A 91 4.42 14.34 -18.79
N ARG A 92 5.03 13.25 -19.27
CA ARG A 92 5.64 13.16 -20.59
C ARG A 92 4.61 12.74 -21.64
N GLN A 93 3.71 11.82 -21.29
CA GLN A 93 2.68 11.26 -22.18
C GLN A 93 1.35 11.09 -21.42
N PRO A 94 0.76 12.16 -20.88
CA PRO A 94 -0.38 12.08 -19.97
C PRO A 94 -1.58 11.33 -20.55
N MET A 95 -1.95 11.58 -21.81
CA MET A 95 -3.10 10.91 -22.44
C MET A 95 -2.90 9.40 -22.53
N GLU A 96 -1.74 8.95 -22.99
CA GLU A 96 -1.42 7.52 -23.11
C GLU A 96 -1.35 6.86 -21.74
N THR A 97 -0.73 7.52 -20.77
CA THR A 97 -0.64 7.06 -19.39
C THR A 97 -2.01 6.86 -18.79
N PHE A 98 -2.87 7.88 -18.80
CA PHE A 98 -4.19 7.78 -18.20
C PHE A 98 -5.10 6.80 -18.95
N ALA A 99 -5.02 6.72 -20.28
CA ALA A 99 -5.78 5.77 -21.07
C ALA A 99 -5.38 4.32 -20.76
N THR A 100 -4.07 4.04 -20.71
CA THR A 100 -3.52 2.73 -20.40
C THR A 100 -3.92 2.28 -18.99
N LEU A 101 -3.76 3.16 -18.01
CA LEU A 101 -4.15 2.89 -16.63
C LEU A 101 -5.67 2.68 -16.49
N ALA A 102 -6.49 3.46 -17.21
CA ALA A 102 -7.94 3.27 -17.25
C ALA A 102 -8.32 1.91 -17.87
N GLY A 103 -7.62 1.49 -18.92
CA GLY A 103 -7.77 0.16 -19.52
C GLY A 103 -7.49 -0.97 -18.52
N PHE A 104 -6.36 -0.92 -17.83
CA PHE A 104 -6.03 -1.92 -16.79
C PHE A 104 -6.99 -1.86 -15.59
N GLN A 105 -7.49 -0.68 -15.23
CA GLN A 105 -8.50 -0.52 -14.18
C GLN A 105 -9.82 -1.20 -14.56
N ALA A 106 -10.25 -1.06 -15.83
CA ALA A 106 -11.40 -1.77 -16.36
C ALA A 106 -11.18 -3.30 -16.36
N VAL A 107 -10.01 -3.77 -16.79
CA VAL A 107 -9.66 -5.21 -16.76
C VAL A 107 -9.68 -5.76 -15.32
N ALA A 108 -9.10 -5.04 -14.35
CA ALA A 108 -9.11 -5.44 -12.95
C ALA A 108 -10.54 -5.49 -12.37
N MET A 109 -11.39 -4.51 -12.70
CA MET A 109 -12.80 -4.49 -12.31
C MET A 109 -13.58 -5.68 -12.91
N LEU A 110 -13.34 -6.01 -14.18
CA LEU A 110 -13.93 -7.17 -14.85
C LEU A 110 -13.45 -8.48 -14.21
N ALA A 111 -12.14 -8.63 -13.97
CA ALA A 111 -11.56 -9.79 -13.30
C ALA A 111 -12.17 -9.98 -11.90
N HIS A 112 -12.31 -8.91 -11.14
CA HIS A 112 -12.90 -8.97 -9.82
C HIS A 112 -14.38 -9.32 -9.84
N THR A 113 -15.13 -8.80 -10.82
CA THR A 113 -16.54 -9.16 -11.01
C THR A 113 -16.67 -10.63 -11.39
N GLY A 114 -15.85 -11.11 -12.32
CA GLY A 114 -15.77 -12.53 -12.69
C GLY A 114 -15.40 -13.42 -11.50
N TYR A 115 -14.39 -13.04 -10.72
CA TYR A 115 -13.99 -13.73 -9.49
C TYR A 115 -15.15 -13.83 -8.49
N ARG A 116 -15.85 -12.71 -8.24
CA ARG A 116 -16.96 -12.64 -7.28
C ARG A 116 -18.19 -13.42 -7.72
N TRP A 117 -18.44 -13.59 -9.02
CA TRP A 117 -19.65 -14.26 -9.51
C TRP A 117 -19.40 -15.73 -9.84
N LEU A 118 -18.26 -16.05 -10.45
CA LEU A 118 -17.96 -17.38 -10.96
C LEU A 118 -17.18 -18.22 -9.95
N LEU A 119 -16.13 -17.65 -9.35
CA LEU A 119 -15.17 -18.41 -8.54
C LEU A 119 -15.52 -18.42 -7.06
N ASN A 120 -15.98 -17.29 -6.52
CA ASN A 120 -16.30 -17.15 -5.10
C ASN A 120 -17.62 -16.39 -4.88
N PRO A 121 -18.77 -16.97 -5.28
CA PRO A 121 -20.08 -16.33 -5.16
C PRO A 121 -20.42 -15.97 -3.71
N PRO A 122 -21.01 -14.78 -3.47
CA PRO A 122 -21.42 -14.37 -2.13
C PRO A 122 -22.53 -15.29 -1.62
N GLY A 123 -22.18 -16.18 -0.69
CA GLY A 123 -23.14 -17.14 -0.12
C GLY A 123 -22.64 -18.59 -0.10
N ARG A 124 -21.51 -18.89 -0.77
CA ARG A 124 -20.82 -20.17 -0.58
C ARG A 124 -20.32 -20.25 0.87
N GLU A 125 -21.11 -20.91 1.71
CA GLU A 125 -20.70 -21.30 3.05
C GLU A 125 -19.64 -22.39 2.93
N GLY A 126 -18.48 -22.19 3.55
CA GLY A 126 -17.50 -23.24 3.67
C GLY A 126 -16.21 -22.97 2.90
N GLN A 127 -15.21 -22.50 3.65
CA GLN A 127 -14.06 -23.34 3.94
C GLN A 127 -13.50 -24.10 2.73
N SER A 128 -12.97 -23.38 1.74
CA SER A 128 -12.00 -23.96 0.83
C SER A 128 -10.89 -24.67 1.64
N PRO A 129 -10.30 -25.78 1.17
CA PRO A 129 -9.23 -26.47 1.86
C PRO A 129 -8.13 -25.55 2.44
N PRO A 130 -7.65 -24.50 1.73
CA PRO A 130 -6.70 -23.56 2.31
C PRO A 130 -7.29 -22.78 3.50
N ARG A 131 -8.54 -22.32 3.43
CA ARG A 131 -9.19 -21.63 4.57
C ARG A 131 -9.35 -22.54 5.78
N GLN A 132 -9.62 -23.84 5.59
CA GLN A 132 -9.68 -24.80 6.70
C GLN A 132 -8.33 -24.95 7.39
N LEU A 133 -7.27 -25.09 6.59
CA LEU A 133 -5.91 -25.19 7.11
C LEU A 133 -5.52 -23.93 7.89
N LEU A 134 -5.77 -22.75 7.32
CA LEU A 134 -5.48 -21.46 7.97
C LEU A 134 -6.30 -21.24 9.25
N ASP A 135 -7.55 -21.71 9.29
CA ASP A 135 -8.38 -21.66 10.49
C ASP A 135 -7.84 -22.60 11.59
N LYS A 136 -7.40 -23.80 11.23
CA LYS A 136 -6.74 -24.75 12.15
C LYS A 136 -5.44 -24.17 12.73
N LEU A 137 -4.62 -23.52 11.91
CA LEU A 137 -3.42 -22.80 12.34
C LEU A 137 -3.74 -21.55 13.18
N GLY A 138 -5.00 -21.09 13.12
CA GLY A 138 -5.53 -20.02 13.95
C GLY A 138 -5.27 -18.63 13.39
N LEU A 139 -5.17 -18.47 12.07
CA LEU A 139 -5.06 -17.17 11.39
C LEU A 139 -6.26 -16.25 11.71
N TYR A 140 -7.46 -16.83 11.77
CA TYR A 140 -8.71 -16.09 11.97
C TYR A 140 -9.07 -15.85 13.44
N ARG A 141 -8.26 -16.33 14.38
CA ARG A 141 -8.49 -16.11 15.80
C ARG A 141 -8.03 -14.71 16.17
N VAL A 142 -8.89 -13.97 16.88
CA VAL A 142 -8.54 -12.65 17.40
C VAL A 142 -7.34 -12.78 18.36
N PRO A 143 -6.21 -12.09 18.10
CA PRO A 143 -5.06 -12.11 19.00
C PRO A 143 -5.37 -11.34 20.28
N GLY A 144 -4.89 -11.84 21.42
CA GLY A 144 -4.94 -11.09 22.67
C GLY A 144 -4.01 -9.87 22.64
N THR A 145 -4.27 -8.89 23.50
CA THR A 145 -3.45 -7.66 23.59
C THR A 145 -1.98 -7.96 23.84
N GLY A 146 -1.66 -8.92 24.73
CA GLY A 146 -0.28 -9.34 24.99
C GLY A 146 0.43 -9.93 23.75
N ALA A 147 -0.30 -10.64 22.89
CA ALA A 147 0.25 -11.19 21.65
C ALA A 147 0.58 -10.08 20.65
N LEU A 148 -0.29 -9.07 20.53
CA LEU A 148 -0.05 -7.90 19.68
C LEU A 148 1.15 -7.08 20.16
N TRP A 149 1.31 -6.91 21.47
CA TRP A 149 2.49 -6.26 22.05
C TRP A 149 3.77 -7.05 21.78
N LEU A 150 3.75 -8.38 21.97
CA LEU A 150 4.90 -9.23 21.66
C LEU A 150 5.31 -9.09 20.19
N MET A 151 4.34 -9.15 19.26
CA MET A 151 4.58 -8.94 17.84
C MET A 151 5.17 -7.57 17.55
N GLY A 152 4.66 -6.52 18.20
CA GLY A 152 5.18 -5.15 18.08
C GLY A 152 6.64 -5.03 18.50
N TYR A 153 6.99 -5.55 19.68
CA TYR A 153 8.36 -5.51 20.17
C TYR A 153 9.31 -6.35 19.32
N VAL A 154 8.89 -7.55 18.88
CA VAL A 154 9.70 -8.39 17.98
C VAL A 154 9.89 -7.69 16.64
N GLY A 155 8.85 -7.09 16.06
CA GLY A 155 8.96 -6.33 14.81
C GLY A 155 9.92 -5.14 14.94
N MET A 156 9.86 -4.40 16.05
CA MET A 156 10.75 -3.27 16.32
C MET A 156 12.21 -3.73 16.50
N LEU A 157 12.46 -4.83 17.22
CA LEU A 157 13.80 -5.41 17.33
C LEU A 157 14.32 -5.91 15.98
N ALA A 158 13.45 -6.54 15.19
CA ALA A 158 13.79 -7.00 13.86
C ALA A 158 14.13 -5.84 12.92
N PHE A 159 13.46 -4.69 13.06
CA PHE A 159 13.83 -3.46 12.35
C PHE A 159 15.23 -2.97 12.74
N LEU A 160 15.52 -2.88 14.05
CA LEU A 160 16.83 -2.41 14.55
C LEU A 160 17.99 -3.32 14.13
N ILE A 161 17.82 -4.63 14.27
CA ILE A 161 18.88 -5.60 13.98
C ILE A 161 18.97 -5.86 12.48
N GLY A 162 17.84 -5.91 11.78
CA GLY A 162 17.76 -6.19 10.34
C GLY A 162 18.24 -5.04 9.46
N SER A 163 18.23 -3.81 9.96
CA SER A 163 18.85 -2.66 9.27
C SER A 163 20.37 -2.60 9.44
N ALA A 164 20.91 -3.20 10.50
CA ALA A 164 22.33 -3.19 10.81
C ALA A 164 23.13 -4.37 10.24
N ARG A 165 22.46 -5.43 9.75
CA ARG A 165 23.11 -6.66 9.28
C ARG A 165 22.85 -6.92 7.80
N GLU A 166 23.92 -7.14 7.06
CA GLU A 166 23.85 -7.66 5.70
C GLU A 166 23.67 -9.20 5.68
N GLY A 167 23.10 -9.72 4.60
CA GLY A 167 22.92 -11.17 4.38
C GLY A 167 21.54 -11.74 4.72
N THR A 168 21.41 -13.06 4.65
CA THR A 168 20.13 -13.78 4.73
C THR A 168 19.40 -13.54 6.04
N PHE A 169 20.12 -13.49 7.17
CA PHE A 169 19.54 -13.22 8.48
C PHE A 169 18.94 -11.81 8.57
N GLY A 170 19.63 -10.80 8.02
CA GLY A 170 19.10 -9.43 7.92
C GLY A 170 17.80 -9.38 7.11
N LYS A 171 17.75 -10.07 5.95
CA LYS A 171 16.53 -10.15 5.12
C LYS A 171 15.36 -10.85 5.81
N VAL A 172 15.64 -11.91 6.60
CA VAL A 172 14.62 -12.59 7.42
C VAL A 172 14.02 -11.62 8.44
N LEU A 173 14.86 -10.89 9.18
CA LEU A 173 14.43 -9.90 10.16
C LEU A 173 13.67 -8.73 9.51
N GLN A 174 14.12 -8.24 8.36
CA GLN A 174 13.40 -7.22 7.60
C GLN A 174 11.98 -7.68 7.27
N GLY A 175 11.78 -8.95 6.91
CA GLY A 175 10.47 -9.55 6.67
C GLY A 175 9.55 -9.62 7.91
N MET A 176 10.07 -9.41 9.12
CA MET A 176 9.28 -9.31 10.36
C MET A 176 8.91 -7.87 10.74
N THR A 177 9.47 -6.86 10.04
CA THR A 177 9.30 -5.44 10.38
C THR A 177 7.84 -4.98 10.33
N PHE A 178 7.01 -5.56 9.47
CA PHE A 178 5.58 -5.21 9.36
C PHE A 178 4.82 -5.44 10.68
N LEU A 179 5.31 -6.35 11.54
CA LEU A 179 4.72 -6.65 12.84
C LEU A 179 4.92 -5.55 13.87
N THR A 180 5.82 -4.59 13.62
CA THR A 180 5.98 -3.38 14.45
C THR A 180 4.64 -2.68 14.65
N TRP A 181 3.74 -2.76 13.67
CA TRP A 181 2.43 -2.12 13.69
C TRP A 181 1.32 -2.93 14.38
N ALA A 182 1.61 -4.16 14.83
CA ALA A 182 0.64 -5.04 15.50
C ALA A 182 -0.07 -4.41 16.71
N PRO A 183 0.60 -3.67 17.63
CA PRO A 183 -0.08 -3.03 18.76
C PRO A 183 -1.17 -2.04 18.34
N PHE A 184 -1.04 -1.41 17.17
CA PHE A 184 -2.03 -0.46 16.66
C PHE A 184 -3.31 -1.12 16.14
N LEU A 185 -3.37 -2.46 16.13
CA LEU A 185 -4.63 -3.19 15.98
C LEU A 185 -5.47 -3.20 17.26
N ILE A 186 -4.91 -2.87 18.43
CA ILE A 186 -5.65 -2.88 19.70
C ILE A 186 -6.85 -1.92 19.67
N PRO A 187 -6.70 -0.62 19.28
CA PRO A 187 -7.84 0.27 19.14
C PRO A 187 -8.86 -0.22 18.11
N MET A 188 -8.39 -0.90 17.06
CA MET A 188 -9.26 -1.46 16.02
C MET A 188 -10.13 -2.60 16.54
N TYR A 189 -9.54 -3.51 17.30
CA TYR A 189 -10.29 -4.56 17.98
C TYR A 189 -11.19 -4.01 19.08
N LEU A 190 -10.79 -2.95 19.78
CA LEU A 190 -11.66 -2.26 20.73
C LEU A 190 -12.89 -1.66 20.05
N LEU A 191 -12.73 -1.06 18.87
CA LEU A 191 -13.86 -0.53 18.08
C LEU A 191 -14.81 -1.64 17.58
N GLN A 192 -14.27 -2.82 17.24
CA GLN A 192 -15.07 -3.94 16.74
C GLN A 192 -15.72 -4.81 17.83
N LEU A 193 -15.02 -5.04 18.94
CA LEU A 193 -15.40 -5.99 20.00
C LEU A 193 -15.83 -5.30 21.30
N GLY A 194 -15.66 -3.98 21.40
CA GLY A 194 -15.99 -3.18 22.57
C GLY A 194 -15.02 -3.37 23.75
N GLU A 195 -15.38 -2.78 24.90
CA GLU A 195 -14.55 -2.79 26.13
C GLU A 195 -14.31 -4.18 26.71
N ARG A 196 -15.04 -5.20 26.25
CA ARG A 196 -14.80 -6.62 26.60
C ARG A 196 -13.44 -7.13 26.11
N TYR A 197 -12.85 -6.50 25.10
CA TYR A 197 -11.55 -6.89 24.56
C TYR A 197 -10.38 -6.42 25.44
N CYS A 198 -10.37 -5.14 25.82
CA CYS A 198 -9.33 -4.60 26.68
C CYS A 198 -9.76 -3.28 27.36
N ASN A 199 -9.07 -2.91 28.44
CA ASN A 199 -9.25 -1.60 29.07
C ASN A 199 -8.50 -0.52 28.28
N ALA A 200 -9.26 0.33 27.58
CA ALA A 200 -8.76 1.39 26.73
C ALA A 200 -7.81 2.37 27.45
N ARG A 201 -8.15 2.77 28.69
CA ARG A 201 -7.39 3.75 29.47
C ARG A 201 -5.96 3.29 29.78
N ARG A 202 -5.75 1.97 29.89
CA ARG A 202 -4.42 1.40 30.11
C ARG A 202 -3.62 1.30 28.82
N GLN A 203 -4.26 0.98 27.69
CA GLN A 203 -3.56 0.71 26.43
C GLN A 203 -3.16 1.98 25.68
N TYR A 204 -3.99 3.04 25.71
CA TYR A 204 -3.69 4.28 24.98
C TYR A 204 -2.36 4.94 25.37
N PRO A 205 -2.01 5.13 26.66
CA PRO A 205 -0.71 5.68 27.03
C PRO A 205 0.47 4.86 26.51
N HIS A 206 0.37 3.52 26.57
CA HIS A 206 1.40 2.64 26.03
C HIS A 206 1.53 2.75 24.50
N LEU A 207 0.41 2.89 23.78
CA LEU A 207 0.42 3.09 22.34
C LEU A 207 1.05 4.43 21.94
N VAL A 208 0.77 5.50 22.69
CA VAL A 208 1.39 6.81 22.45
C VAL A 208 2.90 6.74 22.69
N PHE A 209 3.33 6.12 23.79
CA PHE A 209 4.75 5.91 24.08
C PHE A 209 5.44 5.07 22.98
N PHE A 210 4.81 3.97 22.57
CA PHE A 210 5.34 3.10 21.52
C PHE A 210 5.39 3.80 20.16
N ALA A 211 4.38 4.59 19.80
CA ALA A 211 4.41 5.42 18.59
C ALA A 211 5.56 6.43 18.62
N GLY A 212 5.78 7.09 19.75
CA GLY A 212 6.92 8.00 19.94
C GLY A 212 8.27 7.29 19.75
N LEU A 213 8.40 6.08 20.27
CA LEU A 213 9.60 5.25 20.09
C LEU A 213 9.82 4.88 18.61
N VAL A 214 8.78 4.44 17.90
CA VAL A 214 8.89 4.11 16.47
C VAL A 214 9.25 5.34 15.63
N VAL A 215 8.67 6.51 15.94
CA VAL A 215 9.02 7.78 15.27
C VAL A 215 10.48 8.14 15.52
N LEU A 216 10.95 8.06 16.77
CA LEU A 216 12.34 8.36 17.12
C LEU A 216 13.32 7.41 16.42
N LEU A 217 13.02 6.12 16.40
CA LEU A 217 13.83 5.12 15.68
C LEU A 217 13.82 5.37 14.17
N GLY A 218 12.67 5.73 13.61
CA GLY A 218 12.56 6.10 12.19
C GLY A 218 13.35 7.34 11.83
N LEU A 219 13.41 8.34 12.73
CA LEU A 219 14.24 9.54 12.57
C LEU A 219 15.73 9.18 12.63
N ALA A 220 16.13 8.41 13.65
CA ALA A 220 17.50 7.95 13.85
C ALA A 220 18.02 7.13 12.66
N ALA A 221 17.18 6.27 12.07
CA ALA A 221 17.51 5.48 10.89
C ALA A 221 17.29 6.23 9.55
N ASN A 222 16.79 7.46 9.59
CA ASN A 222 16.32 8.21 8.41
C ASN A 222 15.32 7.40 7.53
N ALA A 223 14.51 6.56 8.16
CA ALA A 223 13.58 5.63 7.53
C ALA A 223 12.15 6.21 7.47
N ARG A 224 11.99 7.26 6.66
CA ARG A 224 10.70 7.97 6.48
C ARG A 224 9.53 7.04 6.17
N SER A 225 9.73 6.06 5.28
CA SER A 225 8.69 5.11 4.87
C SER A 225 8.13 4.31 6.05
N ILE A 226 8.98 3.98 7.03
CA ILE A 226 8.55 3.23 8.21
C ILE A 226 7.65 4.10 9.06
N ILE A 227 8.06 5.32 9.41
CA ILE A 227 7.23 6.25 10.19
C ILE A 227 5.82 6.38 9.57
N PHE A 228 5.74 6.62 8.27
CA PHE A 228 4.46 6.90 7.61
C PHE A 228 3.60 5.67 7.35
N SER A 229 4.19 4.54 6.96
CA SER A 229 3.45 3.31 6.60
C SER A 229 2.49 2.85 7.70
N GLY A 230 2.88 2.97 8.97
CA GLY A 230 2.03 2.62 10.10
C GLY A 230 0.79 3.51 10.26
N PHE A 231 0.98 4.83 10.28
CA PHE A 231 -0.12 5.78 10.36
C PHE A 231 -1.08 5.64 9.18
N VAL A 232 -0.55 5.45 7.98
CA VAL A 232 -1.38 5.29 6.79
C VAL A 232 -2.11 3.94 6.81
N SER A 233 -1.49 2.86 7.28
CA SER A 233 -2.18 1.56 7.47
C SER A 233 -3.39 1.68 8.39
N ILE A 234 -3.24 2.37 9.52
CA ILE A 234 -4.33 2.65 10.47
C ILE A 234 -5.44 3.47 9.80
N ALA A 235 -5.07 4.54 9.09
CA ALA A 235 -6.01 5.42 8.39
C ALA A 235 -6.79 4.67 7.30
N LEU A 236 -6.10 3.88 6.47
CA LEU A 236 -6.72 3.06 5.42
C LEU A 236 -7.62 1.97 5.99
N PHE A 237 -7.24 1.36 7.11
CA PHE A 237 -8.10 0.40 7.77
C PHE A 237 -9.37 1.07 8.34
N ALA A 238 -9.24 2.25 8.95
CA ALA A 238 -10.38 3.03 9.39
C ALA A 238 -11.29 3.40 8.21
N LEU A 239 -10.72 3.81 7.07
CA LEU A 239 -11.44 4.07 5.83
C LEU A 239 -12.21 2.82 5.36
N LEU A 240 -11.55 1.66 5.33
CA LEU A 240 -12.18 0.39 4.99
C LEU A 240 -13.35 0.05 5.93
N MET A 241 -13.21 0.29 7.24
CA MET A 241 -14.31 0.09 8.18
C MET A 241 -15.48 1.05 7.92
N VAL A 242 -15.21 2.32 7.64
CA VAL A 242 -16.25 3.31 7.31
C VAL A 242 -16.99 2.94 6.02
N LEU A 243 -16.26 2.53 4.98
CA LEU A 243 -16.83 2.10 3.70
C LEU A 243 -17.74 0.86 3.87
N ARG A 244 -17.44 0.01 4.83
CA ARG A 244 -18.23 -1.20 5.14
C ARG A 244 -19.43 -0.91 6.04
N ASN A 245 -19.41 0.19 6.78
CA ASN A 245 -20.45 0.51 7.75
C ASN A 245 -21.79 0.87 7.08
N ALA A 246 -22.85 0.17 7.50
CA ALA A 246 -24.22 0.37 7.04
C ALA A 246 -25.01 1.41 7.85
N ASP A 247 -24.49 1.84 9.00
CA ASP A 247 -25.16 2.80 9.89
C ASP A 247 -25.51 4.11 9.17
N PRO A 248 -26.65 4.72 9.50
CA PRO A 248 -27.04 6.02 8.94
C PRO A 248 -26.02 7.10 9.32
N VAL A 249 -25.81 8.03 8.39
CA VAL A 249 -24.93 9.19 8.59
C VAL A 249 -25.59 10.14 9.57
N SER A 250 -24.90 10.44 10.67
CA SER A 250 -25.30 11.49 11.60
C SER A 250 -24.68 12.83 11.18
N PRO A 251 -25.43 13.95 11.16
CA PRO A 251 -24.89 15.28 10.88
C PRO A 251 -23.71 15.66 11.79
N LYS A 252 -23.77 15.28 13.07
CA LYS A 252 -22.68 15.47 14.03
C LYS A 252 -21.42 14.70 13.62
N ARG A 253 -21.58 13.53 13.01
CA ARG A 253 -20.47 12.69 12.54
C ARG A 253 -19.84 13.28 11.27
N VAL A 254 -20.64 13.83 10.35
CA VAL A 254 -20.14 14.58 9.18
C VAL A 254 -19.32 15.79 9.61
N LEU A 255 -19.83 16.59 10.55
CA LEU A 255 -19.09 17.73 11.08
C LEU A 255 -17.76 17.31 11.72
N ARG A 256 -17.75 16.23 12.52
CA ARG A 256 -16.52 15.68 13.12
C ARG A 256 -15.53 15.19 12.07
N LEU A 257 -16.00 14.54 11.00
CA LEU A 257 -15.17 14.09 9.90
C LEU A 257 -14.59 15.27 9.10
N GLY A 258 -15.39 16.31 8.85
CA GLY A 258 -14.93 17.55 8.21
C GLY A 258 -13.88 18.27 9.05
N LEU A 259 -14.12 18.42 10.35
CA LEU A 259 -13.16 19.00 11.28
C LEU A 259 -11.86 18.17 11.36
N LEU A 260 -11.98 16.84 11.42
CA LEU A 260 -10.82 15.94 11.39
C LEU A 260 -10.04 16.09 10.08
N GLY A 261 -10.73 16.17 8.94
CA GLY A 261 -10.11 16.43 7.64
C GLY A 261 -9.33 17.74 7.60
N LEU A 262 -9.91 18.82 8.16
CA LEU A 262 -9.25 20.12 8.29
C LEU A 262 -8.01 20.04 9.18
N VAL A 263 -8.09 19.36 10.32
CA VAL A 263 -6.95 19.15 11.22
C VAL A 263 -5.85 18.35 10.53
N LEU A 264 -6.20 17.27 9.81
CA LEU A 264 -5.24 16.47 9.06
C LEU A 264 -4.59 17.27 7.92
N ALA A 265 -5.36 18.13 7.24
CA ALA A 265 -4.83 19.03 6.21
C ALA A 265 -3.86 20.06 6.81
N ALA A 266 -4.19 20.64 7.97
CA ALA A 266 -3.29 21.54 8.68
C ALA A 266 -2.00 20.83 9.15
N LEU A 267 -2.11 19.59 9.62
CA LEU A 267 -0.96 18.76 10.02
C LEU A 267 -0.12 18.27 8.83
N ALA A 268 -0.67 18.26 7.61
CA ALA A 268 0.08 17.84 6.43
C ALA A 268 1.28 18.76 6.14
N ILE A 269 1.21 20.04 6.51
CA ILE A 269 2.28 21.03 6.33
C ILE A 269 3.51 20.69 7.19
N PRO A 270 3.43 20.66 8.54
CA PRO A 270 4.60 20.36 9.38
C PRO A 270 5.14 18.95 9.14
N VAL A 271 4.27 17.99 8.78
CA VAL A 271 4.69 16.64 8.44
C VAL A 271 5.46 16.60 7.10
N SER A 272 5.05 17.42 6.13
CA SER A 272 5.77 17.62 4.86
C SER A 272 7.14 18.28 5.10
N ASP A 273 7.20 19.29 5.97
CA ASP A 273 8.46 19.95 6.35
C ASP A 273 9.42 18.96 7.03
N LEU A 274 8.94 18.16 7.99
CA LEU A 274 9.72 17.09 8.61
C LEU A 274 10.22 16.08 7.57
N ALA A 275 9.35 15.66 6.64
CA ALA A 275 9.74 14.74 5.58
C ALA A 275 10.82 15.33 4.66
N THR A 276 10.81 16.65 4.42
CA THR A 276 11.80 17.39 3.62
C THR A 276 13.11 17.52 4.40
N ALA A 277 13.06 17.93 5.67
CA ALA A 277 14.21 18.05 6.56
C ALA A 277 14.99 16.73 6.67
N MET A 278 14.27 15.61 6.76
CA MET A 278 14.88 14.27 6.75
C MET A 278 15.61 13.95 5.43
N VAL A 279 15.22 14.50 4.27
CA VAL A 279 15.99 14.35 3.01
C VAL A 279 17.28 15.12 3.09
N VAL A 280 17.22 16.37 3.56
CA VAL A 280 18.39 17.24 3.67
C VAL A 280 19.39 16.62 4.65
N ALA A 281 18.93 16.19 5.83
CA ALA A 281 19.76 15.50 6.81
C ALA A 281 20.34 14.16 6.30
N ARG A 282 19.69 13.51 5.31
CA ARG A 282 20.23 12.27 4.72
C ARG A 282 21.55 12.49 3.97
N LYS A 283 21.84 13.70 3.50
CA LYS A 283 23.07 14.00 2.76
C LYS A 283 24.34 13.79 3.63
N VAL A 284 24.20 13.89 4.95
CA VAL A 284 25.27 13.60 5.92
C VAL A 284 25.19 12.19 6.52
N ARG A 285 24.30 11.34 6.00
CA ARG A 285 24.11 9.97 6.51
C ARG A 285 25.37 9.14 6.25
N GLY A 286 25.98 8.62 7.31
CA GLY A 286 27.21 7.82 7.27
C GLY A 286 28.43 8.55 7.83
N SER A 287 28.39 9.88 7.94
CA SER A 287 29.41 10.68 8.63
C SER A 287 29.00 11.12 10.04
N VAL A 288 27.73 10.88 10.43
CA VAL A 288 27.17 11.29 11.72
C VAL A 288 26.51 10.11 12.44
N SER A 289 26.48 10.16 13.77
CA SER A 289 25.83 9.17 14.62
C SER A 289 24.29 9.24 14.55
N ALA A 290 23.60 8.19 15.00
CA ALA A 290 22.14 8.11 15.00
C ALA A 290 21.46 9.24 15.82
N VAL A 291 22.09 9.68 16.92
CA VAL A 291 21.59 10.82 17.72
C VAL A 291 21.78 12.13 16.96
N GLN A 292 22.94 12.31 16.34
CA GLN A 292 23.20 13.48 15.50
C GLN A 292 22.26 13.54 14.30
N MET A 293 21.89 12.41 13.69
CA MET A 293 20.87 12.38 12.63
C MET A 293 19.53 12.99 13.07
N VAL A 294 19.11 12.72 14.31
CA VAL A 294 17.88 13.31 14.88
C VAL A 294 18.07 14.81 15.09
N THR A 295 19.19 15.22 15.68
CA THR A 295 19.51 16.64 15.91
C THR A 295 19.57 17.43 14.60
N GLU A 296 20.26 16.92 13.58
CA GLU A 296 20.33 17.53 12.25
C GLU A 296 18.95 17.64 11.59
N THR A 297 18.11 16.62 11.74
CA THR A 297 16.74 16.67 11.22
C THR A 297 15.93 17.81 11.86
N PHE A 298 16.04 17.99 13.18
CA PHE A 298 15.37 19.10 13.88
C PHE A 298 16.01 20.46 13.57
N HIS A 299 17.32 20.51 13.37
CA HIS A 299 18.03 21.71 12.94
C HIS A 299 17.52 22.20 11.58
N TYR A 300 17.45 21.32 10.57
CA TYR A 300 16.91 21.68 9.25
C TYR A 300 15.41 21.96 9.26
N LEU A 301 14.64 21.33 10.16
CA LEU A 301 13.22 21.64 10.34
C LEU A 301 13.02 23.09 10.79
N GLY A 302 13.96 23.65 11.56
CA GLY A 302 13.96 25.04 12.00
C GLY A 302 14.49 26.04 10.95
N GLN A 303 14.88 25.58 9.75
CA GLN A 303 15.45 26.43 8.70
C GLN A 303 14.57 26.42 7.43
N PRO A 304 13.54 27.28 7.34
CA PRO A 304 12.62 27.32 6.21
C PRO A 304 13.32 27.50 4.86
N GLU A 305 14.35 28.36 4.80
CA GLU A 305 15.11 28.64 3.58
C GLU A 305 15.82 27.40 3.03
N ALA A 306 16.38 26.55 3.89
CA ALA A 306 17.03 25.31 3.47
C ALA A 306 16.02 24.30 2.88
N LEU A 307 14.80 24.27 3.44
CA LEU A 307 13.71 23.42 2.94
C LEU A 307 13.18 23.92 1.60
N GLU A 308 13.00 25.24 1.46
CA GLU A 308 12.58 25.87 0.21
C GLU A 308 13.63 25.71 -0.89
N GLY A 309 14.91 25.90 -0.57
CA GLY A 309 16.01 25.68 -1.50
C GLY A 309 16.07 24.24 -2.03
N GLU A 310 15.88 23.24 -1.15
CA GLU A 310 15.82 21.84 -1.60
C GLU A 310 14.56 21.56 -2.45
N ARG A 311 13.42 22.17 -2.13
CA ARG A 311 12.19 22.05 -2.95
C ARG A 311 12.35 22.67 -4.32
N GLN A 312 12.98 23.83 -4.41
CA GLN A 312 13.30 24.50 -5.67
C GLN A 312 14.27 23.66 -6.50
N ARG A 313 15.35 23.18 -5.89
CA ARG A 313 16.32 22.28 -6.55
C ARG A 313 15.65 21.05 -7.16
N VAL A 314 14.75 20.38 -6.41
CA VAL A 314 14.00 19.22 -6.92
C VAL A 314 13.08 19.60 -8.09
N ARG A 315 12.48 20.79 -8.07
CA ARG A 315 11.65 21.29 -9.19
C ARG A 315 12.49 21.61 -10.42
N ASP A 316 13.65 22.23 -10.25
CA ASP A 316 14.52 22.64 -11.35
C ASP A 316 15.22 21.43 -12.01
N GLU A 317 15.61 20.44 -11.20
CA GLU A 317 16.18 19.17 -11.69
C GLU A 317 15.15 18.35 -12.49
N ALA A 318 13.85 18.51 -12.21
CA ALA A 318 12.79 17.79 -12.90
C ALA A 318 12.69 18.09 -14.40
N LEU A 319 13.26 19.21 -14.86
CA LEU A 319 13.14 19.66 -16.25
C LEU A 319 14.17 19.02 -17.20
N ASN A 320 15.19 18.29 -16.72
CA ASN A 320 16.33 17.90 -17.55
C ASN A 320 16.68 16.39 -17.59
N LYS A 321 16.18 15.53 -16.68
CA LYS A 321 16.41 14.05 -16.66
C LYS A 321 15.22 13.31 -16.03
N TYR A 322 15.27 11.97 -15.90
CA TYR A 322 14.26 11.19 -15.14
C TYR A 322 13.97 11.89 -13.81
N ASP A 323 12.71 12.24 -13.62
CA ASP A 323 12.23 12.97 -12.46
C ASP A 323 11.01 12.26 -11.86
N GLU A 324 10.84 12.34 -10.55
CA GLU A 324 9.68 11.80 -9.84
C GLU A 324 8.73 12.93 -9.37
N PHE A 325 8.91 14.15 -9.91
CA PHE A 325 8.19 15.34 -9.44
C PHE A 325 6.87 15.51 -10.18
N TYR A 326 5.77 15.13 -9.53
CA TYR A 326 4.42 15.34 -10.06
C TYR A 326 3.56 16.20 -9.13
N LEU A 327 3.49 15.84 -7.85
CA LEU A 327 2.77 16.61 -6.83
C LEU A 327 3.75 17.42 -5.97
N ALA A 328 3.44 18.70 -5.77
CA ALA A 328 4.25 19.58 -4.92
C ALA A 328 4.28 19.13 -3.45
N ASN A 329 3.24 18.41 -2.98
CA ASN A 329 3.17 17.90 -1.62
C ASN A 329 3.84 16.51 -1.53
N PRO A 330 4.94 16.36 -0.77
CA PRO A 330 5.66 15.08 -0.64
C PRO A 330 4.87 13.92 -0.02
N LEU A 331 3.82 14.20 0.76
CA LEU A 331 2.96 13.15 1.32
C LEU A 331 1.99 12.62 0.27
N LEU A 332 1.36 13.51 -0.50
CA LEU A 332 0.49 13.11 -1.60
C LEU A 332 1.29 12.45 -2.73
N ALA A 333 2.51 12.93 -3.00
CA ALA A 333 3.43 12.33 -3.97
C ALA A 333 3.81 10.86 -3.63
N ARG A 334 3.64 10.42 -2.38
CA ARG A 334 3.82 9.00 -1.99
C ARG A 334 2.59 8.15 -2.18
N LEU A 335 1.42 8.76 -2.28
CA LEU A 335 0.16 8.05 -2.52
C LEU A 335 -0.15 7.97 -4.01
N VAL A 336 0.28 8.96 -4.80
CA VAL A 336 -0.02 9.05 -6.22
C VAL A 336 1.15 8.53 -7.06
N GLU A 337 0.94 7.39 -7.74
CA GLU A 337 1.95 6.65 -8.50
C GLU A 337 1.95 6.97 -10.01
N THR A 338 1.03 7.85 -10.46
CA THR A 338 0.83 8.20 -11.87
C THR A 338 2.13 8.54 -12.61
N LYS A 339 3.02 9.29 -11.97
CA LYS A 339 4.30 9.71 -12.56
C LYS A 339 5.25 8.55 -12.84
N PHE A 340 5.24 7.52 -11.99
CA PHE A 340 6.07 6.33 -12.20
C PHE A 340 5.59 5.52 -13.40
N HIS A 341 4.26 5.42 -13.57
CA HIS A 341 3.67 4.81 -14.75
C HIS A 341 3.98 5.61 -16.02
N ASP A 342 3.85 6.94 -15.98
CA ASP A 342 4.13 7.81 -17.11
C ASP A 342 5.59 7.74 -17.58
N ASN A 343 6.53 7.88 -16.65
CA ASN A 343 7.95 7.75 -16.98
C ASN A 343 8.26 6.37 -17.59
N SER A 344 7.69 5.30 -17.02
CA SER A 344 7.94 3.93 -17.50
C SER A 344 7.32 3.69 -18.88
N LEU A 345 6.11 4.15 -19.14
CA LEU A 345 5.45 4.06 -20.45
C LEU A 345 6.23 4.86 -21.50
N TYR A 346 6.65 6.07 -21.15
CA TYR A 346 7.50 6.89 -21.99
C TYR A 346 8.81 6.17 -22.34
N PHE A 347 9.50 5.55 -21.38
CA PHE A 347 10.72 4.80 -21.70
C PHE A 347 10.46 3.59 -22.59
N VAL A 348 9.39 2.86 -22.34
CA VAL A 348 8.99 1.72 -23.18
C VAL A 348 8.67 2.18 -24.61
N SER A 349 8.11 3.38 -24.79
CA SER A 349 7.82 3.94 -26.11
C SER A 349 9.08 4.22 -26.95
N LEU A 350 10.26 4.28 -26.32
CA LEU A 350 11.55 4.50 -26.98
C LEU A 350 12.30 3.20 -27.34
N PHE A 351 11.74 2.04 -27.00
CA PHE A 351 12.44 0.76 -27.15
C PHE A 351 12.57 0.33 -28.61
N SER A 352 13.74 -0.21 -28.94
CA SER A 352 13.95 -0.99 -30.16
C SER A 352 13.52 -2.45 -29.94
N SER A 353 13.35 -3.22 -31.02
CA SER A 353 13.03 -4.66 -30.91
C SER A 353 14.07 -5.44 -30.11
N SER A 354 15.35 -5.04 -30.14
CA SER A 354 16.40 -5.65 -29.33
C SER A 354 16.27 -5.35 -27.84
N ASP A 355 15.75 -4.17 -27.47
CA ASP A 355 15.59 -3.79 -26.07
C ASP A 355 14.46 -4.58 -25.40
N SER A 356 13.38 -4.86 -26.13
CA SER A 356 12.30 -5.73 -25.66
C SER A 356 12.78 -7.17 -25.39
N VAL A 357 13.69 -7.69 -26.20
CA VAL A 357 14.29 -9.03 -25.97
C VAL A 357 15.15 -9.03 -24.71
N ARG A 358 16.03 -8.03 -24.56
CA ARG A 358 16.84 -7.86 -23.33
C ARG A 358 15.97 -7.66 -22.08
N LEU A 359 14.86 -6.95 -22.21
CA LEU A 359 13.88 -6.82 -21.14
C LEU A 359 13.24 -8.16 -20.77
N ALA A 360 12.89 -8.98 -21.75
CA ALA A 360 12.32 -10.30 -21.51
C ALA A 360 13.29 -11.22 -20.76
N GLU A 361 14.55 -11.27 -21.20
CA GLU A 361 15.62 -12.04 -20.55
C GLU A 361 15.83 -11.59 -19.10
N THR A 362 16.05 -10.29 -18.89
CA THR A 362 16.26 -9.73 -17.54
C THR A 362 15.03 -9.91 -16.64
N THR A 363 13.82 -9.81 -17.20
CA THR A 363 12.60 -10.10 -16.45
C THR A 363 12.56 -11.56 -16.03
N GLY A 364 12.95 -12.48 -16.91
CA GLY A 364 13.09 -13.91 -16.60
C GLY A 364 14.05 -14.14 -15.43
N ASP A 365 15.24 -13.55 -15.47
CA ASP A 365 16.25 -13.68 -14.42
C ASP A 365 15.74 -13.11 -13.08
N MET A 366 15.05 -11.97 -13.11
CA MET A 366 14.43 -11.39 -11.92
C MET A 366 13.29 -12.25 -11.37
N LEU A 367 12.52 -12.94 -12.21
CA LEU A 367 11.49 -13.87 -11.77
C LEU A 367 12.10 -15.09 -11.07
N TRP A 368 13.19 -15.64 -11.61
CA TRP A 368 13.95 -16.69 -10.94
C TRP A 368 14.51 -16.20 -9.60
N SER A 369 14.97 -14.95 -9.54
CA SER A 369 15.55 -14.37 -8.33
C SER A 369 14.61 -14.30 -7.12
N ILE A 370 13.28 -14.40 -7.34
CA ILE A 370 12.27 -14.45 -6.27
C ILE A 370 12.52 -15.65 -5.35
N LEU A 371 12.95 -16.79 -5.93
CA LEU A 371 13.15 -18.03 -5.19
C LEU A 371 14.40 -17.95 -4.29
N PRO A 372 14.40 -18.56 -3.10
CA PRO A 372 15.58 -18.63 -2.24
C PRO A 372 16.78 -19.29 -2.93
N ASP A 373 18.01 -18.86 -2.60
CA ASP A 373 19.25 -19.40 -3.20
C ASP A 373 19.38 -20.93 -3.12
N PRO A 374 18.96 -21.61 -2.02
CA PRO A 374 18.98 -23.07 -1.98
C PRO A 374 18.09 -23.73 -3.03
N VAL A 375 16.95 -23.10 -3.38
CA VAL A 375 16.03 -23.61 -4.39
C VAL A 375 16.62 -23.42 -5.79
N LEU A 376 17.26 -22.28 -6.05
CA LEU A 376 17.93 -22.02 -7.33
C LEU A 376 19.08 -23.00 -7.58
N LYS A 377 19.90 -23.26 -6.54
CA LYS A 377 20.98 -24.26 -6.62
C LYS A 377 20.45 -25.67 -6.82
N ALA A 378 19.32 -26.02 -6.21
CA ALA A 378 18.69 -27.33 -6.40
C ALA A 378 18.09 -27.51 -7.81
N LEU A 379 17.66 -26.42 -8.43
CA LEU A 379 17.14 -26.40 -9.80
C LEU A 379 18.24 -26.21 -10.87
N SER A 380 19.51 -26.10 -10.47
CA SER A 380 20.65 -25.80 -11.36
C SER A 380 20.43 -24.57 -12.25
N VAL A 381 19.72 -23.57 -11.73
CA VAL A 381 19.47 -22.30 -12.44
C VAL A 381 20.63 -21.36 -12.19
N ASP A 382 21.36 -20.99 -13.24
CA ASP A 382 22.52 -20.10 -13.20
C ASP A 382 22.09 -18.64 -13.27
N VAL A 383 21.61 -18.10 -12.15
CA VAL A 383 21.26 -16.68 -12.01
C VAL A 383 22.07 -16.09 -10.87
N ASP A 384 23.01 -15.20 -11.18
CA ASP A 384 23.71 -14.43 -10.15
C ASP A 384 22.87 -13.23 -9.70
N LYS A 385 22.32 -13.33 -8.48
CA LYS A 385 21.56 -12.25 -7.84
C LYS A 385 22.38 -10.99 -7.57
N ARG A 386 23.71 -11.06 -7.64
CA ARG A 386 24.59 -9.91 -7.46
C ARG A 386 24.54 -8.98 -8.66
N ASP A 387 24.30 -9.52 -9.84
CA ASP A 387 24.21 -8.75 -11.09
C ASP A 387 22.84 -8.07 -11.22
N LEU A 388 21.82 -8.57 -10.52
CA LEU A 388 20.46 -8.02 -10.49
C LEU A 388 20.24 -6.95 -9.40
N LYS A 389 21.30 -6.24 -8.97
CA LYS A 389 21.21 -5.19 -7.94
C LYS A 389 20.74 -3.83 -8.50
N PHE A 390 19.64 -3.81 -9.23
CA PHE A 390 19.00 -2.60 -9.74
C PHE A 390 17.48 -2.74 -9.70
N SER A 391 16.75 -1.62 -9.74
CA SER A 391 15.28 -1.68 -9.86
C SER A 391 14.84 -1.80 -11.32
N MET A 392 13.63 -2.30 -11.56
CA MET A 392 13.09 -2.33 -12.91
C MET A 392 12.95 -0.90 -13.50
N GLY A 393 12.66 0.10 -12.67
CA GLY A 393 12.63 1.50 -13.11
C GLY A 393 13.99 2.00 -13.61
N ASP A 394 15.09 1.61 -12.95
CA ASP A 394 16.44 1.91 -13.45
C ASP A 394 16.68 1.25 -14.80
N TYR A 395 16.28 0.00 -14.94
CA TYR A 395 16.51 -0.78 -16.15
C TYR A 395 15.70 -0.25 -17.35
N LEU A 396 14.43 0.09 -17.15
CA LEU A 396 13.62 0.74 -18.19
C LEU A 396 14.23 2.07 -18.63
N SER A 397 14.73 2.87 -17.67
CA SER A 397 15.41 4.13 -17.99
C SER A 397 16.76 3.92 -18.67
N HIS A 398 17.49 2.87 -18.31
CA HIS A 398 18.76 2.49 -18.93
C HIS A 398 18.58 2.12 -20.40
N LEU A 399 17.59 1.28 -20.70
CA LEU A 399 17.27 0.89 -22.07
C LEU A 399 16.70 2.06 -22.89
N GLY A 400 15.80 2.86 -22.31
CA GLY A 400 15.11 3.92 -23.05
C GLY A 400 15.92 5.21 -23.25
N GLN A 401 16.82 5.56 -22.32
CA GLN A 401 17.57 6.84 -22.35
C GLN A 401 19.05 6.72 -21.94
N GLY A 402 19.59 5.51 -21.75
CA GLY A 402 20.96 5.34 -21.29
C GLY A 402 21.20 5.78 -19.85
N GLY A 403 20.16 5.79 -19.00
CA GLY A 403 20.29 6.12 -17.58
C GLY A 403 21.23 5.17 -16.81
N PRO A 404 21.89 5.61 -15.72
CA PRO A 404 22.72 4.74 -14.90
C PRO A 404 21.86 3.74 -14.10
N LEU A 405 22.40 2.54 -13.87
CA LEU A 405 21.81 1.53 -12.99
C LEU A 405 22.20 1.78 -11.52
N GLY A 406 21.34 1.39 -10.57
CA GLY A 406 21.60 1.50 -9.12
C GLY A 406 21.00 2.74 -8.45
N GLY A 407 20.17 3.51 -9.17
CA GLY A 407 19.38 4.61 -8.62
C GLY A 407 18.16 4.16 -7.82
N TYR A 408 17.77 2.89 -7.95
CA TYR A 408 16.57 2.28 -7.37
C TYR A 408 15.29 3.08 -7.68
N ARG A 409 15.18 3.57 -8.92
CA ARG A 409 14.02 4.30 -9.44
C ARG A 409 12.77 3.43 -9.43
N THR A 410 11.62 4.04 -9.15
CA THR A 410 10.35 3.32 -9.14
C THR A 410 9.91 3.00 -10.57
N GLY A 411 9.60 1.73 -10.83
CA GLY A 411 9.13 1.26 -12.12
C GLY A 411 7.60 1.18 -12.22
N SER A 412 7.12 0.50 -13.25
CA SER A 412 5.71 0.21 -13.47
C SER A 412 5.57 -1.20 -14.03
N MET A 413 4.94 -2.09 -13.26
CA MET A 413 4.59 -3.43 -13.71
C MET A 413 3.76 -3.40 -14.99
N LEU A 414 2.82 -2.46 -15.09
CA LEU A 414 1.92 -2.36 -16.24
C LEU A 414 2.68 -1.95 -17.50
N ALA A 415 3.60 -0.99 -17.40
CA ALA A 415 4.46 -0.58 -18.51
C ALA A 415 5.40 -1.72 -18.93
N GLN A 416 6.02 -2.41 -17.97
CA GLN A 416 6.84 -3.59 -18.23
C GLN A 416 6.04 -4.69 -18.95
N GLY A 417 4.82 -4.97 -18.52
CA GLY A 417 3.95 -5.95 -19.15
C GLY A 417 3.56 -5.57 -20.59
N VAL A 418 3.23 -4.30 -20.83
CA VAL A 418 2.97 -3.77 -22.18
C VAL A 418 4.21 -3.86 -23.06
N ALA A 419 5.41 -3.57 -22.53
CA ALA A 419 6.65 -3.71 -23.29
C ALA A 419 6.92 -5.14 -23.75
N LEU A 420 6.54 -6.14 -22.93
CA LEU A 420 6.81 -7.55 -23.18
C LEU A 420 5.76 -8.22 -24.09
N LEU A 421 4.47 -7.91 -23.89
CA LEU A 421 3.36 -8.63 -24.53
C LEU A 421 2.38 -7.72 -25.27
N GLY A 422 2.64 -6.40 -25.30
CA GLY A 422 1.74 -5.41 -25.88
C GLY A 422 0.34 -5.50 -25.29
N VAL A 423 -0.67 -5.44 -26.16
CA VAL A 423 -2.09 -5.58 -25.79
C VAL A 423 -2.40 -6.96 -25.18
N GLY A 424 -1.63 -8.00 -25.54
CA GLY A 424 -1.77 -9.35 -24.98
C GLY A 424 -1.56 -9.41 -23.47
N PHE A 425 -0.82 -8.44 -22.91
CA PHE A 425 -0.63 -8.34 -21.46
C PHE A 425 -1.95 -8.15 -20.69
N ALA A 426 -2.95 -7.50 -21.27
CA ALA A 426 -4.25 -7.31 -20.62
C ALA A 426 -4.94 -8.66 -20.28
N ALA A 427 -4.83 -9.65 -21.16
CA ALA A 427 -5.38 -10.98 -20.92
C ALA A 427 -4.62 -11.72 -19.82
N LEU A 428 -3.28 -11.64 -19.82
CA LEU A 428 -2.46 -12.21 -18.75
C LEU A 428 -2.75 -11.53 -17.40
N TYR A 429 -2.83 -10.21 -17.39
CA TYR A 429 -3.16 -9.41 -16.22
C TYR A 429 -4.54 -9.78 -15.64
N PHE A 430 -5.55 -10.01 -16.49
CA PHE A 430 -6.86 -10.51 -16.07
C PHE A 430 -6.76 -11.83 -15.31
N LEU A 431 -6.02 -12.81 -15.86
CA LEU A 431 -5.83 -14.12 -15.23
C LEU A 431 -5.06 -14.02 -13.91
N CYS A 432 -3.99 -13.22 -13.87
CA CYS A 432 -3.22 -12.99 -12.66
C CYS A 432 -4.06 -12.28 -11.58
N CYS A 433 -4.90 -11.31 -11.96
CA CYS A 433 -5.85 -10.66 -11.03
C CYS A 433 -6.80 -11.67 -10.38
N LEU A 434 -7.33 -12.65 -11.13
CA LEU A 434 -8.18 -13.70 -10.54
C LEU A 434 -7.46 -14.49 -9.44
N LEU A 435 -6.20 -14.87 -9.69
CA LEU A 435 -5.37 -15.58 -8.71
C LEU A 435 -5.10 -14.71 -7.49
N VAL A 436 -4.68 -13.46 -7.72
CA VAL A 436 -4.35 -12.49 -6.68
C VAL A 436 -5.55 -12.21 -5.78
N PHE A 437 -6.74 -11.98 -6.35
CA PHE A 437 -7.96 -11.81 -5.56
C PHE A 437 -8.29 -13.05 -4.73
N ALA A 438 -8.13 -14.25 -5.31
CA ALA A 438 -8.34 -15.49 -4.58
C ALA A 438 -7.42 -15.62 -3.35
N VAL A 439 -6.13 -15.26 -3.51
CA VAL A 439 -5.14 -15.31 -2.42
C VAL A 439 -5.39 -14.23 -1.37
N ILE A 440 -5.60 -12.98 -1.79
CA ILE A 440 -5.85 -11.85 -0.87
C ILE A 440 -7.10 -12.10 -0.03
N ASP A 441 -8.17 -12.62 -0.63
CA ASP A 441 -9.41 -12.91 0.10
C ASP A 441 -9.31 -14.14 1.02
N LEU A 442 -8.21 -14.89 1.04
CA LEU A 442 -7.92 -15.86 2.11
C LEU A 442 -7.66 -15.17 3.45
N LEU A 443 -7.23 -13.90 3.47
CA LEU A 443 -6.99 -13.13 4.68
C LEU A 443 -8.30 -12.61 5.31
N SER A 444 -9.44 -12.85 4.67
CA SER A 444 -10.78 -12.57 5.18
C SER A 444 -11.54 -13.88 5.43
N TYR A 445 -12.40 -13.90 6.45
CA TYR A 445 -13.26 -15.05 6.73
C TYR A 445 -14.70 -14.62 6.98
N ARG A 446 -15.65 -15.49 6.62
CA ARG A 446 -17.08 -15.27 6.85
C ARG A 446 -17.57 -16.21 7.95
N PRO A 447 -17.94 -15.71 9.14
CA PRO A 447 -18.68 -16.48 10.13
C PRO A 447 -20.08 -16.83 9.58
N ARG A 448 -20.64 -17.98 9.98
CA ARG A 448 -22.03 -18.35 9.63
C ARG A 448 -22.99 -17.24 10.09
N GLY A 449 -23.81 -16.73 9.17
CA GLY A 449 -24.79 -15.67 9.44
C GLY A 449 -24.23 -14.28 9.82
N GLY A 450 -22.90 -14.08 9.77
CA GLY A 450 -22.24 -12.84 10.21
C GLY A 450 -21.56 -12.04 9.09
N PRO A 451 -21.17 -10.79 9.37
CA PRO A 451 -20.38 -9.99 8.43
C PRO A 451 -19.00 -10.62 8.22
N VAL A 452 -18.39 -10.37 7.05
CA VAL A 452 -17.01 -10.82 6.78
C VAL A 452 -16.05 -10.16 7.77
N LEU A 453 -15.18 -10.92 8.41
CA LEU A 453 -14.18 -10.42 9.35
C LEU A 453 -12.80 -10.53 8.73
N LEU A 454 -11.93 -9.57 9.06
CA LEU A 454 -10.56 -9.52 8.58
C LEU A 454 -9.66 -10.20 9.62
N SER A 455 -8.70 -11.01 9.16
CA SER A 455 -7.63 -11.51 10.02
C SER A 455 -6.72 -10.36 10.47
N ALA A 456 -6.03 -10.51 11.61
CA ALA A 456 -5.05 -9.53 12.07
C ALA A 456 -3.95 -9.28 11.02
N MET A 457 -3.49 -10.34 10.37
CA MET A 457 -2.56 -10.23 9.24
C MET A 457 -3.13 -9.41 8.09
N GLY A 458 -4.38 -9.70 7.68
CA GLY A 458 -5.07 -8.92 6.66
C GLY A 458 -5.17 -7.44 7.01
N MET A 459 -5.35 -7.10 8.29
CA MET A 459 -5.35 -5.72 8.78
C MET A 459 -3.97 -5.06 8.73
N LEU A 460 -2.90 -5.79 9.07
CA LEU A 460 -1.53 -5.28 9.00
C LEU A 460 -1.06 -5.04 7.56
N MET A 461 -1.56 -5.84 6.62
CA MET A 461 -1.19 -5.73 5.21
C MET A 461 -2.09 -4.77 4.42
N VAL A 462 -3.05 -4.07 5.05
CA VAL A 462 -3.99 -3.19 4.32
C VAL A 462 -3.28 -2.15 3.47
N TRP A 463 -2.21 -1.54 3.96
CA TRP A 463 -1.42 -0.58 3.19
C TRP A 463 -0.78 -1.22 1.95
N GLU A 464 -0.11 -2.35 2.15
CA GLU A 464 0.56 -3.08 1.06
C GLU A 464 -0.45 -3.57 0.01
N LEU A 465 -1.63 -4.05 0.44
CA LEU A 465 -2.69 -4.49 -0.45
C LEU A 465 -3.39 -3.34 -1.17
N PHE A 466 -3.42 -2.15 -0.57
CA PHE A 466 -4.02 -0.96 -1.17
C PHE A 466 -3.13 -0.38 -2.27
N LEU A 467 -1.83 -0.29 -2.04
CA LEU A 467 -0.86 0.16 -3.05
C LEU A 467 -0.56 -0.96 -4.06
N ASN A 468 -0.01 -2.07 -3.57
CA ASN A 468 0.62 -3.11 -4.39
C ASN A 468 -0.27 -4.35 -4.62
N GLY A 469 -1.56 -4.27 -4.29
CA GLY A 469 -2.46 -5.42 -4.39
C GLY A 469 -2.61 -5.92 -5.83
N ILE A 470 -2.84 -5.00 -6.77
CA ILE A 470 -3.03 -5.31 -8.20
C ILE A 470 -2.09 -4.55 -9.13
N THR A 471 -1.25 -3.68 -8.58
CA THR A 471 -0.16 -3.01 -9.29
C THR A 471 1.13 -3.21 -8.50
N ALA A 472 2.28 -2.94 -9.12
CA ALA A 472 3.57 -2.93 -8.44
C ALA A 472 4.57 -2.13 -9.30
N ASP A 473 5.78 -1.96 -8.78
CA ASP A 473 6.91 -1.39 -9.52
C ASP A 473 7.39 -2.28 -10.68
N SER A 474 7.08 -3.58 -10.64
CA SER A 474 7.57 -4.58 -11.59
C SER A 474 6.77 -5.89 -11.52
N LEU A 475 6.83 -6.68 -12.60
CA LEU A 475 6.17 -8.00 -12.68
C LEU A 475 6.70 -8.98 -11.62
N HIS A 476 8.01 -8.96 -11.38
CA HIS A 476 8.63 -9.85 -10.41
C HIS A 476 8.26 -9.46 -8.98
N ALA A 477 8.11 -8.18 -8.66
CA ALA A 477 7.65 -7.75 -7.33
C ALA A 477 6.19 -8.14 -7.09
N TRP A 478 5.31 -7.96 -8.09
CA TRP A 478 3.90 -8.35 -7.96
C TRP A 478 3.74 -9.86 -7.76
N LEU A 479 4.44 -10.68 -8.55
CA LEU A 479 4.46 -12.13 -8.35
C LEU A 479 5.14 -12.51 -7.03
N GLY A 480 6.19 -11.78 -6.66
CA GLY A 480 6.87 -11.90 -5.38
C GLY A 480 5.95 -11.65 -4.19
N LEU A 481 4.98 -10.74 -4.31
CA LEU A 481 3.97 -10.51 -3.28
C LEU A 481 3.20 -11.79 -2.97
N VAL A 482 2.74 -12.50 -4.01
CA VAL A 482 1.92 -13.72 -3.88
C VAL A 482 2.76 -14.94 -3.49
N ILE A 483 3.91 -15.12 -4.11
CA ILE A 483 4.73 -16.34 -3.99
C ILE A 483 5.63 -16.29 -2.74
N ARG A 484 6.09 -15.10 -2.34
CA ARG A 484 7.09 -14.94 -1.28
C ARG A 484 6.57 -14.10 -0.11
N THR A 485 6.20 -12.85 -0.34
CA THR A 485 5.93 -11.88 0.73
C THR A 485 4.72 -12.30 1.56
N LEU A 486 3.61 -12.67 0.94
CA LEU A 486 2.40 -13.13 1.63
C LEU A 486 2.64 -14.43 2.41
N PRO A 487 3.20 -15.52 1.83
CA PRO A 487 3.54 -16.73 2.57
C PRO A 487 4.52 -16.48 3.72
N GLN A 488 5.54 -15.65 3.51
CA GLN A 488 6.53 -15.31 4.54
C GLN A 488 5.89 -14.53 5.69
N ALA A 489 5.08 -13.50 5.40
CA ALA A 489 4.36 -12.74 6.40
C ALA A 489 3.37 -13.61 7.17
N LEU A 490 2.67 -14.52 6.48
CA LEU A 490 1.77 -15.50 7.09
C LEU A 490 2.53 -16.42 8.05
N PHE A 491 3.67 -16.95 7.62
CA PHE A 491 4.50 -17.81 8.43
C PHE A 491 4.97 -17.09 9.71
N PHE A 492 5.54 -15.89 9.60
CA PHE A 492 5.99 -15.13 10.78
C PHE A 492 4.85 -14.75 11.71
N PHE A 493 3.71 -14.34 11.16
CA PHE A 493 2.53 -14.04 11.97
C PHE A 493 2.06 -15.27 12.75
N LEU A 494 1.92 -16.43 12.09
CA LEU A 494 1.49 -17.67 12.73
C LEU A 494 2.49 -18.18 13.76
N LEU A 495 3.80 -18.09 13.47
CA LEU A 495 4.87 -18.45 14.38
C LEU A 495 4.77 -17.66 15.69
N LEU A 496 4.72 -16.33 15.60
CA LEU A 496 4.65 -15.48 16.78
C LEU A 496 3.30 -15.55 17.49
N ALA A 497 2.20 -15.73 16.74
CA ALA A 497 0.90 -15.99 17.34
C ALA A 497 0.91 -17.33 18.12
N GLY A 498 1.59 -18.35 17.61
CA GLY A 498 1.81 -19.63 18.27
C GLY A 498 2.64 -19.48 19.54
N VAL A 499 3.78 -18.80 19.46
CA VAL A 499 4.65 -18.51 20.62
C VAL A 499 3.89 -17.75 21.70
N ALA A 500 3.16 -16.69 21.34
CA ALA A 500 2.37 -15.89 22.28
C ALA A 500 1.27 -16.71 22.99
N ARG A 501 0.66 -17.67 22.28
CA ARG A 501 -0.33 -18.58 22.86
C ARG A 501 0.31 -19.55 23.84
N PHE A 502 1.46 -20.13 23.46
CA PHE A 502 2.19 -21.05 24.31
C PHE A 502 2.71 -20.36 25.58
N SER A 503 3.30 -19.18 25.46
CA SER A 503 3.74 -18.39 26.61
C SER A 503 2.55 -17.98 27.49
N GLY A 504 1.43 -17.57 26.88
CA GLY A 504 0.19 -17.29 27.60
C GLY A 504 -0.29 -18.48 28.42
N TRP A 505 -0.31 -19.68 27.82
CA TRP A 505 -0.65 -20.92 28.52
C TRP A 505 0.31 -21.24 29.67
N LEU A 506 1.62 -21.03 29.47
CA LEU A 506 2.66 -21.30 30.48
C LEU A 506 2.58 -20.36 31.69
N PHE A 507 2.20 -19.09 31.48
CA PHE A 507 2.14 -18.07 32.54
C PHE A 507 0.75 -17.86 33.15
N SER A 508 -0.35 -18.26 32.48
CA SER A 508 -1.72 -18.07 33.00
C SER A 508 -2.41 -19.35 33.50
N GLY A 509 -1.78 -20.53 33.34
CA GLY A 509 -2.26 -21.80 33.91
C GLY A 509 -3.62 -22.30 33.38
N SER A 510 -4.22 -21.62 32.42
CA SER A 510 -5.49 -22.02 31.82
C SER A 510 -5.52 -21.64 30.34
N PRO A 511 -5.92 -22.55 29.43
CA PRO A 511 -6.16 -22.17 28.06
C PRO A 511 -7.29 -21.15 28.09
N SER A 512 -6.97 -19.88 27.81
CA SER A 512 -7.99 -18.86 27.56
C SER A 512 -8.97 -19.44 26.54
N ARG A 513 -10.17 -19.81 27.00
CA ARG A 513 -11.19 -20.46 26.18
C ARG A 513 -11.32 -19.65 24.90
N GLY A 514 -11.00 -20.29 23.77
CA GLY A 514 -11.03 -19.65 22.46
C GLY A 514 -12.40 -19.03 22.24
N PHE A 515 -12.41 -17.78 21.76
CA PHE A 515 -13.61 -16.97 21.50
C PHE A 515 -14.58 -17.57 20.45
N ARG A 516 -14.35 -18.81 19.99
CA ARG A 516 -15.26 -19.54 19.09
C ARG A 516 -16.65 -19.76 19.72
N ASP A 517 -16.75 -19.76 21.05
CA ASP A 517 -18.02 -20.03 21.76
C ASP A 517 -18.83 -18.79 22.11
N ARG A 518 -18.40 -17.58 21.73
CA ARG A 518 -19.13 -16.33 22.03
C ARG A 518 -19.16 -15.40 20.82
N ALA A 519 -19.83 -15.85 19.76
CA ALA A 519 -20.31 -14.92 18.73
C ALA A 519 -21.13 -13.80 19.39
N PRO A 520 -21.02 -12.55 18.94
CA PRO A 520 -21.87 -11.48 19.42
C PRO A 520 -23.32 -11.80 19.06
N GLN A 521 -24.19 -11.91 20.08
CA GLN A 521 -25.62 -11.72 19.83
C GLN A 521 -25.80 -10.32 19.23
N PRO A 522 -26.59 -10.16 18.16
CA PRO A 522 -26.88 -8.85 17.62
C PRO A 522 -27.56 -8.03 18.71
N GLN A 523 -26.93 -6.92 19.10
CA GLN A 523 -27.65 -5.87 19.81
C GLN A 523 -28.67 -5.31 18.82
N ARG A 524 -29.95 -5.45 19.17
CA ARG A 524 -31.10 -4.91 18.43
C ARG A 524 -31.05 -3.40 18.34
#